data_AF-A0A523ZN61-F1
#
_entry.id   AF-A0A523ZN61-F1
#
_cell.length_a   1.000
_cell.length_b   1.000
_cell.length_c   1.000
_cell.angle_alpha   90.00
_cell.angle_beta   90.00
_cell.angle_gamma   90.00
#
_symmetry.space_group_name_H-M   'P 1'
#
loop_
_entity.id
_entity.type
_entity.pdbx_description
1 polymer ?
#
loop_
_entity_poly.entity_id
_entity_poly.type
_entity_poly.pdbx_seq_one_letter_code
_entity_poly.pdbx_strand_id
1 'polypeptide(L)'
;YGVYGEARGVLKSLSFVKPIKEAMNKVIELDRGYEDGGPDRVLGRVYFKVPGFAGGSKKKSLEHLLKSKELAPNDALTRCYLADTLLSLKEEDKAREELEYVLSMESDPRWIAGVDDNKEDAKKILQKKAFTEK
;
A
#
# COMPACT_ATOMS: atom_id res chain seq x y z
N TYR A 1 -23.16 18.80 -14.46
CA TYR A 1 -22.94 18.90 -13.00
C TYR A 1 -22.01 17.83 -12.41
N GLY A 2 -21.78 16.67 -13.05
CA GLY A 2 -20.89 15.60 -12.52
C GLY A 2 -19.39 15.91 -12.49
N VAL A 3 -18.82 16.40 -13.60
CA VAL A 3 -17.36 16.68 -13.73
C VAL A 3 -16.85 17.69 -12.69
N TYR A 4 -17.66 18.70 -12.35
CA TYR A 4 -17.32 19.70 -11.32
C TYR A 4 -17.36 19.14 -9.89
N GLY A 5 -18.21 18.15 -9.63
CA GLY A 5 -18.27 17.46 -8.33
C GLY A 5 -17.07 16.55 -8.11
N GLU A 6 -16.69 15.80 -9.15
CA GLU A 6 -15.51 14.92 -9.14
C GLU A 6 -14.21 15.71 -8.96
N ALA A 7 -14.03 16.82 -9.70
CA ALA A 7 -12.85 17.69 -9.55
C ALA A 7 -12.74 18.28 -8.14
N ARG A 8 -13.85 18.73 -7.53
CA ARG A 8 -13.88 19.19 -6.14
C ARG A 8 -13.55 18.07 -5.15
N GLY A 9 -14.03 16.85 -5.40
CA GLY A 9 -13.71 15.66 -4.60
C GLY A 9 -12.22 15.35 -4.62
N VAL A 10 -11.60 15.39 -5.80
CA VAL A 10 -10.15 15.18 -5.97
C VAL A 10 -9.35 16.26 -5.24
N LEU A 11 -9.66 17.54 -5.43
CA LEU A 11 -8.95 18.63 -4.75
C LEU A 11 -9.09 18.56 -3.22
N LYS A 12 -10.28 18.23 -2.73
CA LYS A 12 -10.51 17.99 -1.29
C LYS A 12 -9.68 16.80 -0.80
N SER A 13 -9.61 15.70 -1.55
CA SER A 13 -8.76 14.56 -1.19
C SER A 13 -7.27 14.92 -1.10
N LEU A 14 -6.79 15.76 -2.02
CA LEU A 14 -5.40 16.23 -2.02
C LEU A 14 -5.08 17.14 -0.82
N SER A 15 -6.06 17.92 -0.33
CA SER A 15 -5.87 18.74 0.88
C SER A 15 -5.59 17.93 2.14
N PHE A 16 -5.99 16.64 2.19
CA PHE A 16 -5.70 15.76 3.31
C PHE A 16 -4.31 15.12 3.28
N VAL A 17 -3.59 15.19 2.15
CA VAL A 17 -2.28 14.53 1.99
C VAL A 17 -1.27 15.04 3.01
N LYS A 18 -1.20 16.36 3.21
CA LYS A 18 -0.27 16.96 4.18
C LYS A 18 -0.64 16.61 5.62
N PRO A 19 -1.88 16.82 6.10
CA PRO A 19 -2.31 16.40 7.43
C PRO A 19 -2.08 14.91 7.73
N ILE A 20 -2.36 14.01 6.77
CA ILE A 20 -2.13 12.57 6.95
C ILE A 20 -0.64 12.29 7.14
N LYS A 21 0.22 12.89 6.31
CA LYS A 21 1.67 12.71 6.43
C LYS A 21 2.19 13.22 7.77
N GLU A 22 1.74 14.40 8.21
CA GLU A 22 2.15 14.97 9.50
C GLU A 22 1.70 14.10 10.67
N ALA A 23 0.44 13.64 10.67
CA ALA A 23 -0.09 12.77 11.70
C ALA A 23 0.66 11.44 11.75
N MET A 24 0.86 10.76 10.62
CA MET A 24 1.57 9.47 10.60
C MET A 24 3.04 9.58 10.99
N ASN A 25 3.74 10.65 10.57
CA ASN A 25 5.10 10.90 11.06
C ASN A 25 5.09 11.14 12.58
N LYS A 26 4.07 11.80 13.13
CA LYS A 26 3.96 11.95 14.57
C LYS A 26 3.75 10.62 15.29
N VAL A 27 2.95 9.71 14.74
CA VAL A 27 2.82 8.36 15.30
C VAL A 27 4.17 7.62 15.23
N ILE A 28 4.91 7.71 14.12
CA ILE A 28 6.24 7.10 13.98
C ILE A 28 7.23 7.61 15.05
N GLU A 29 7.20 8.92 15.35
CA GLU A 29 8.04 9.51 16.41
C GLU A 29 7.68 8.98 17.81
N LEU A 30 6.39 8.70 18.06
CA LEU A 30 5.89 8.27 19.36
C LEU A 30 6.06 6.75 19.56
N ASP A 31 5.59 5.98 18.59
CA ASP A 31 5.69 4.53 18.54
C ASP A 31 5.57 4.08 17.08
N ARG A 32 6.71 3.77 16.47
CA ARG A 32 6.76 3.26 15.10
C ARG A 32 6.12 1.87 14.96
N GLY A 33 6.07 1.08 16.04
CA GLY A 33 5.45 -0.23 16.08
C GLY A 33 3.93 -0.20 16.22
N TYR A 34 3.34 0.98 16.43
CA TYR A 34 1.90 1.13 16.62
C TYR A 34 1.12 0.46 15.47
N GLU A 35 0.11 -0.35 15.84
CA GLU A 35 -0.67 -1.18 14.91
C GLU A 35 0.20 -1.95 13.92
N ASP A 36 1.24 -2.61 14.42
CA ASP A 36 2.14 -3.46 13.65
C ASP A 36 2.78 -2.70 12.46
N GLY A 37 3.22 -1.46 12.71
CA GLY A 37 3.78 -0.59 11.67
C GLY A 37 2.72 0.05 10.76
N GLY A 38 1.49 0.20 11.25
CA GLY A 38 0.38 0.86 10.56
C GLY A 38 0.70 2.25 10.00
N PRO A 39 1.43 3.14 10.71
CA PRO A 39 1.78 4.46 10.20
C PRO A 39 2.64 4.42 8.93
N ASP A 40 3.63 3.53 8.89
CA ASP A 40 4.47 3.30 7.71
C ASP A 40 3.63 2.72 6.56
N ARG A 41 2.71 1.78 6.84
CA ARG A 41 1.77 1.26 5.82
C ARG A 41 0.92 2.37 5.18
N VAL A 42 0.37 3.27 6.00
CA VAL A 42 -0.43 4.41 5.52
C VAL A 42 0.42 5.37 4.68
N LEU A 43 1.59 5.78 5.19
CA LEU A 43 2.50 6.65 4.45
C LEU A 43 2.91 6.04 3.11
N GLY A 44 3.23 4.75 3.11
CA GLY A 44 3.47 3.96 1.91
C GLY A 44 2.38 4.13 0.87
N ARG A 45 1.14 3.81 1.26
CA ARG A 45 -0.02 3.91 0.37
C ARG A 45 -0.30 5.33 -0.12
N VAL A 46 -0.15 6.34 0.75
CA VAL A 46 -0.30 7.75 0.38
C VAL A 46 0.74 8.16 -0.66
N TYR A 47 2.02 7.88 -0.42
CA TYR A 47 3.09 8.18 -1.37
C TYR A 47 2.91 7.46 -2.71
N PHE A 48 2.31 6.26 -2.71
CA PHE A 48 1.97 5.55 -3.92
C PHE A 48 0.82 6.20 -4.71
N LYS A 49 -0.29 6.53 -4.05
CA LYS A 49 -1.53 6.97 -4.71
C LYS A 49 -1.52 8.44 -5.12
N VAL A 50 -0.81 9.28 -4.38
CA VAL A 50 -0.74 10.71 -4.69
C VAL A 50 0.12 10.93 -5.95
N PRO A 51 -0.29 11.82 -6.87
CA PRO A 51 0.55 12.19 -8.01
C PRO A 51 1.88 12.84 -7.58
N GLY A 52 2.94 12.68 -8.37
CA GLY A 52 4.26 13.23 -8.05
C GLY A 52 4.25 14.74 -7.79
N PHE A 53 3.52 15.51 -8.62
CA PHE A 53 3.39 16.97 -8.45
C PHE A 53 2.64 17.37 -7.17
N ALA A 54 1.86 16.47 -6.58
CA ALA A 54 1.13 16.68 -5.33
C ALA A 54 1.84 16.04 -4.12
N GLY A 55 3.11 15.66 -4.27
CA GLY A 55 3.94 15.10 -3.21
C GLY A 55 3.92 13.58 -3.09
N GLY A 56 3.47 12.87 -4.12
CA GLY A 56 3.66 11.42 -4.25
C GLY A 56 5.11 11.05 -4.56
N SER A 57 5.50 9.81 -4.23
CA SER A 57 6.82 9.27 -4.58
C SER A 57 6.83 7.75 -4.43
N LYS A 58 7.03 7.02 -5.54
CA LYS A 58 7.12 5.56 -5.51
C LYS A 58 8.31 5.06 -4.68
N LYS A 59 9.42 5.82 -4.65
CA LYS A 59 10.57 5.52 -3.81
C LYS A 59 10.23 5.62 -2.32
N LYS A 60 9.58 6.71 -1.88
CA LYS A 60 9.14 6.84 -0.48
C LYS A 60 8.07 5.81 -0.12
N SER A 61 7.21 5.47 -1.07
CA SER A 61 6.25 4.37 -0.90
C SER A 61 6.98 3.07 -0.54
N LEU A 62 8.01 2.72 -1.32
CA LEU A 62 8.81 1.51 -1.11
C LEU A 62 9.50 1.53 0.27
N GLU A 63 10.15 2.64 0.61
CA GLU A 63 10.85 2.81 1.90
C GLU A 63 9.92 2.57 3.10
N HIS A 64 8.74 3.20 3.11
CA HIS A 64 7.78 3.04 4.19
C HIS A 64 7.16 1.62 4.21
N LEU A 65 6.80 1.06 3.05
CA LEU A 65 6.19 -0.28 3.00
C LEU A 65 7.16 -1.39 3.41
N LEU A 66 8.44 -1.27 3.06
CA LEU A 66 9.48 -2.18 3.56
C LEU A 66 9.58 -2.09 5.08
N LYS A 67 9.50 -0.88 5.64
CA LYS A 67 9.57 -0.72 7.09
C LYS A 67 8.36 -1.25 7.82
N SER A 68 7.16 -1.07 7.26
CA SER A 68 5.96 -1.74 7.78
C SER A 68 6.09 -3.26 7.71
N LYS A 69 6.64 -3.82 6.61
CA LYS A 69 6.89 -5.26 6.48
C LYS A 69 7.93 -5.79 7.48
N GLU A 70 8.96 -5.01 7.82
CA GLU A 70 9.91 -5.37 8.87
C GLU A 70 9.23 -5.54 10.23
N LEU A 71 8.26 -4.68 10.55
CA LEU A 71 7.52 -4.71 11.81
C LEU A 71 6.44 -5.80 11.81
N ALA A 72 5.78 -6.00 10.66
CA ALA A 72 4.72 -6.97 10.47
C ALA A 72 4.95 -7.81 9.21
N PRO A 73 5.84 -8.82 9.28
CA PRO A 73 6.14 -9.64 8.10
C PRO A 73 4.93 -10.38 7.56
N ASN A 74 3.89 -10.60 8.36
CA ASN A 74 2.69 -11.35 7.96
C ASN A 74 1.48 -10.44 7.68
N ASP A 75 1.65 -9.11 7.56
CA ASP A 75 0.55 -8.23 7.17
C ASP A 75 0.30 -8.33 5.66
N ALA A 76 -0.79 -9.00 5.30
CA ALA A 76 -1.16 -9.24 3.90
C ALA A 76 -1.36 -7.93 3.12
N LEU A 77 -1.91 -6.90 3.77
CA LEU A 77 -2.21 -5.62 3.15
C LEU A 77 -0.93 -4.85 2.77
N THR A 78 0.04 -4.79 3.69
CA THR A 78 1.37 -4.20 3.43
C THR A 78 2.04 -4.87 2.25
N ARG A 79 1.97 -6.21 2.15
CA ARG A 79 2.56 -6.96 1.03
C ARG A 79 1.87 -6.67 -0.30
N CYS A 80 0.54 -6.60 -0.32
CA CYS A 80 -0.20 -6.17 -1.52
C CYS A 80 0.19 -4.74 -1.96
N TYR A 81 0.34 -3.81 -1.02
CA TYR A 81 0.76 -2.44 -1.31
C TYR A 81 2.21 -2.37 -1.80
N LEU A 82 3.08 -3.20 -1.23
CA LEU A 82 4.47 -3.33 -1.62
C LEU A 82 4.56 -3.86 -3.07
N ALA A 83 3.78 -4.88 -3.41
CA ALA A 83 3.70 -5.41 -4.77
C ALA A 83 3.23 -4.35 -5.80
N ASP A 84 2.18 -3.59 -5.49
CA ASP A 84 1.73 -2.46 -6.33
C ASP A 84 2.88 -1.43 -6.57
N THR A 85 3.65 -1.14 -5.52
CA THR A 85 4.78 -0.21 -5.56
C THR A 85 5.93 -0.75 -6.41
N LEU A 86 6.32 -2.00 -6.19
CA LEU A 86 7.36 -2.70 -6.92
C LEU A 86 7.04 -2.78 -8.41
N LEU A 87 5.79 -3.11 -8.77
CA LEU A 87 5.31 -3.06 -10.16
C LEU A 87 5.47 -1.68 -10.79
N SER A 88 5.11 -0.62 -10.06
CA SER A 88 5.29 0.75 -10.57
C SER A 88 6.77 1.15 -10.72
N LEU A 89 7.67 0.42 -10.07
CA LEU A 89 9.13 0.55 -10.18
C LEU A 89 9.75 -0.46 -11.17
N LYS A 90 8.93 -1.26 -11.87
CA LYS A 90 9.36 -2.32 -12.80
C LYS A 90 10.15 -3.45 -12.14
N GLU A 91 9.94 -3.67 -10.85
CA GLU A 91 10.53 -4.76 -10.06
C GLU A 91 9.53 -5.93 -9.99
N GLU A 92 9.26 -6.54 -11.15
CA GLU A 92 8.18 -7.52 -11.33
C GLU A 92 8.42 -8.81 -10.54
N ASP A 93 9.64 -9.34 -10.52
CA ASP A 93 9.97 -10.57 -9.78
C ASP A 93 9.70 -10.41 -8.28
N LYS A 94 10.20 -9.31 -7.68
CA LYS A 94 9.93 -8.99 -6.26
C LYS A 94 8.45 -8.79 -5.99
N ALA A 95 7.72 -8.14 -6.91
CA ALA A 95 6.28 -7.96 -6.76
C ALA A 95 5.55 -9.31 -6.75
N ARG A 96 5.95 -10.25 -7.62
CA ARG A 96 5.40 -11.61 -7.67
C ARG A 96 5.65 -12.35 -6.36
N GLU A 97 6.86 -12.29 -5.82
CA GLU A 97 7.21 -12.92 -4.54
C GLU A 97 6.30 -12.45 -3.39
N GLU A 98 6.01 -11.15 -3.30
CA GLU A 98 5.10 -10.64 -2.26
C GLU A 98 3.66 -11.16 -2.42
N LEU A 99 3.17 -11.25 -3.66
CA LEU A 99 1.82 -11.69 -3.95
C LEU A 99 1.65 -13.19 -3.72
N GLU A 100 2.62 -13.99 -4.15
CA GLU A 100 2.65 -15.44 -3.90
C GLU A 100 2.72 -15.73 -2.40
N TYR A 101 3.48 -14.94 -1.64
CA TYR A 101 3.47 -15.01 -0.18
C TYR A 101 2.06 -14.81 0.37
N VAL A 102 1.36 -13.75 -0.04
CA VAL A 102 -0.02 -13.48 0.40
C VAL A 102 -0.97 -14.64 0.06
N LEU A 103 -0.83 -15.24 -1.12
CA LEU A 103 -1.62 -16.41 -1.51
C LEU A 103 -1.34 -17.65 -0.64
N SER A 104 -0.10 -17.81 -0.17
CA SER A 104 0.32 -18.93 0.67
C SER A 104 -0.07 -18.77 2.15
N MET A 105 -0.45 -17.57 2.59
CA MET A 105 -0.81 -17.33 3.99
C MET A 105 -2.04 -18.14 4.39
N GLU A 106 -2.05 -18.68 5.61
CA GLU A 106 -3.26 -19.28 6.17
C GLU A 106 -4.25 -18.18 6.57
N SER A 107 -5.53 -18.40 6.29
CA SER A 107 -6.57 -17.49 6.75
C SER A 107 -6.80 -17.74 8.23
N ASP A 108 -6.60 -16.72 9.07
CA ASP A 108 -6.88 -16.85 10.51
C ASP A 108 -8.39 -16.67 10.72
N PRO A 109 -9.13 -17.71 11.19
CA PRO A 109 -10.57 -17.63 11.38
C PRO A 109 -11.00 -16.59 12.43
N ARG A 110 -10.06 -16.05 13.22
CA ARG A 110 -10.30 -14.91 14.13
C ARG A 110 -10.33 -13.56 13.41
N TRP A 111 -9.82 -13.50 12.19
CA TRP A 111 -9.72 -12.29 11.35
C TRP A 111 -10.54 -12.45 10.07
N ILE A 112 -11.84 -12.18 10.19
CA ILE A 112 -12.86 -12.42 9.15
C ILE A 112 -12.62 -11.59 7.87
N ALA A 113 -11.90 -10.46 7.93
CA ALA A 113 -11.79 -9.51 6.82
C ALA A 113 -10.35 -9.03 6.50
N GLY A 114 -9.34 -9.86 6.80
CA GLY A 114 -7.94 -9.48 6.62
C GLY A 114 -7.26 -10.16 5.44
N VAL A 115 -7.13 -11.49 5.52
CA VAL A 115 -6.26 -12.24 4.60
C VAL A 115 -6.99 -12.62 3.32
N ASP A 116 -8.27 -12.97 3.38
CA ASP A 116 -9.03 -13.44 2.21
C ASP A 116 -9.25 -12.32 1.17
N ASP A 117 -9.63 -11.13 1.61
CA ASP A 117 -9.75 -9.95 0.74
C ASP A 117 -8.39 -9.62 0.07
N ASN A 118 -7.30 -9.70 0.83
CA ASN A 118 -5.96 -9.47 0.29
C ASN A 118 -5.50 -10.58 -0.67
N LYS A 119 -5.95 -11.83 -0.48
CA LYS A 119 -5.72 -12.92 -1.44
C LYS A 119 -6.46 -12.66 -2.76
N GLU A 120 -7.69 -12.15 -2.69
CA GLU A 120 -8.42 -11.77 -3.90
C GLU A 120 -7.70 -10.63 -4.64
N ASP A 121 -7.26 -9.62 -3.92
CA ASP A 121 -6.50 -8.52 -4.50
C ASP A 121 -5.16 -9.01 -5.07
N ALA A 122 -4.47 -9.93 -4.39
CA ALA A 122 -3.25 -10.53 -4.90
C ALA A 122 -3.47 -11.27 -6.22
N LYS A 123 -4.56 -12.06 -6.33
CA LYS A 123 -4.96 -12.73 -7.59
C LYS A 123 -5.22 -11.73 -8.70
N LYS A 124 -5.95 -10.64 -8.42
CA LYS A 124 -6.24 -9.58 -9.40
C LYS A 124 -4.95 -8.90 -9.88
N ILE A 125 -4.01 -8.64 -8.97
CA ILE A 125 -2.72 -8.03 -9.32
C ILE A 125 -1.90 -8.96 -10.22
N LEU A 126 -1.86 -10.27 -9.93
CA LEU A 126 -1.15 -11.27 -10.73
C LEU A 126 -1.71 -11.46 -12.15
N GLN A 127 -2.95 -11.04 -12.41
CA GLN A 127 -3.54 -11.06 -13.75
C GLN A 127 -3.15 -9.85 -14.63
N LYS A 128 -2.42 -8.87 -14.08
CA LYS A 128 -1.95 -7.72 -14.86
C LYS A 128 -0.95 -8.17 -15.94
N LYS A 129 -0.96 -7.50 -17.09
CA LYS A 129 -0.09 -7.79 -18.25
C LYS A 129 1.38 -7.97 -17.89
N ALA A 130 1.87 -7.17 -16.94
CA ALA A 130 3.22 -7.25 -16.39
C ALA A 130 3.64 -8.65 -15.90
N PHE A 131 2.69 -9.55 -15.60
CA PHE A 131 2.98 -10.91 -15.16
C PHE A 131 2.62 -12.01 -16.16
N THR A 132 1.90 -11.68 -17.23
CA THR A 132 1.28 -12.65 -18.13
C THR A 132 1.88 -12.65 -19.54
N GLU A 133 2.54 -11.56 -19.94
CA GLU A 133 3.24 -11.47 -21.22
C GLU A 133 4.71 -11.86 -20.99
N LYS A 134 5.07 -13.10 -21.37
CA LYS A 134 6.46 -13.62 -21.43
C LYS A 134 6.85 -13.85 -22.89
#